data_AF-A0A938ACK4-F1
#
_entry.id   AF-A0A938ACK4-F1
#
_cell.length_a   1.000
_cell.length_b   1.000
_cell.length_c   1.000
_cell.angle_alpha   90.00
_cell.angle_beta   90.00
_cell.angle_gamma   90.00
#
_symmetry.space_group_name_H-M   'P 1'
#
loop_
_entity.id
_entity.type
_entity.pdbx_description
1 polymer ?
#
loop_
_entity_poly.entity_id
_entity_poly.type
_entity_poly.pdbx_seq_one_letter_code
_entity_poly.pdbx_strand_id
1 'polypeptide(L)'
;MKGERDTMHGINKFLLICANKRLSLYFIFDPLRRGDEVLSMGSQSLLINGEPIPIWNLKTGPARLHNAWVNAEYRLTPELLQRIRAAKTVGIAFQFYDGAPLFLGFDRMEISAEGRKKLEGLVATCR
;
A
#
# COMPACT_ATOMS: atom_id res chain seq x y z
N MET A 1 -12.02 3.03 1.19
CA MET A 1 -11.83 3.42 -0.23
C MET A 1 -10.99 2.34 -0.88
N LYS A 2 -11.33 1.95 -2.11
CA LYS A 2 -10.60 0.94 -2.88
C LYS A 2 -10.05 1.57 -4.16
N GLY A 3 -8.73 1.59 -4.31
CA GLY A 3 -8.05 1.69 -5.59
C GLY A 3 -7.67 0.28 -6.03
N GLU A 4 -7.98 -0.07 -7.28
CA GLU A 4 -7.62 -1.35 -7.88
C GLU A 4 -7.09 -1.10 -9.28
N ARG A 5 -5.98 -1.75 -9.62
CA ARG A 5 -5.45 -1.80 -10.97
C ARG A 5 -5.21 -3.25 -11.33
N ASP A 6 -5.94 -3.72 -12.34
CA ASP A 6 -5.59 -4.95 -13.03
C ASP A 6 -4.32 -4.69 -13.83
N THR A 7 -3.31 -5.53 -13.62
CA THR A 7 -2.07 -5.50 -14.39
C THR A 7 -1.95 -6.78 -15.18
N MET A 8 -1.07 -6.80 -16.20
CA MET A 8 -0.71 -8.03 -16.91
C MET A 8 -0.20 -9.16 -15.97
N HIS A 9 0.11 -8.82 -14.72
CA HIS A 9 0.72 -9.67 -13.71
C HIS A 9 -0.17 -9.95 -12.49
N GLY A 10 -1.44 -9.52 -12.50
CA GLY A 10 -2.40 -9.74 -11.40
C GLY A 10 -3.05 -8.46 -10.87
N ILE A 11 -3.76 -8.60 -9.74
CA ILE A 11 -4.53 -7.51 -9.12
C ILE A 11 -3.66 -6.79 -8.09
N ASN A 12 -3.55 -5.47 -8.23
CA ASN A 12 -2.95 -4.60 -7.22
C ASN A 12 -4.04 -3.76 -6.57
N LYS A 13 -4.11 -3.77 -5.23
CA LYS A 13 -5.07 -2.98 -4.45
C LYS A 13 -4.35 -2.08 -3.48
N PHE A 14 -4.76 -0.81 -3.50
CA PHE A 14 -4.46 0.19 -2.50
C PHE A 14 -5.75 0.50 -1.75
N LEU A 15 -5.81 0.13 -0.48
CA LEU A 15 -7.03 0.25 0.32
C LEU A 15 -6.78 1.13 1.53
N LEU A 16 -7.72 2.04 1.76
CA LEU A 16 -7.85 2.70 3.06
C LEU A 16 -9.10 2.15 3.75
N ILE A 17 -8.89 1.59 4.93
CA ILE A 17 -9.92 0.90 5.72
C ILE A 17 -10.14 1.71 6.99
N CYS A 18 -11.40 2.08 7.25
CA CYS A 18 -11.80 2.65 8.53
C CYS A 18 -12.49 1.56 9.36
N ALA A 19 -11.93 1.18 10.49
CA ALA A 19 -12.54 0.25 11.43
C ALA A 19 -12.34 0.77 12.85
N ASN A 20 -13.38 0.74 13.68
CA ASN A 20 -13.33 1.24 15.06
C ASN A 20 -12.73 2.66 15.16
N LYS A 21 -13.13 3.55 14.25
CA LYS A 21 -12.65 4.96 14.17
C LYS A 21 -11.15 5.09 13.90
N ARG A 22 -10.50 4.01 13.46
CA ARG A 22 -9.08 3.99 13.10
C ARG A 22 -8.95 3.75 11.60
N LEU A 23 -8.20 4.64 10.95
CA LEU A 23 -7.84 4.51 9.55
C LEU A 23 -6.55 3.69 9.43
N SER A 24 -6.59 2.63 8.63
CA SER A 24 -5.46 1.77 8.30
C SER A 24 -5.22 1.77 6.79
N LEU A 25 -3.96 1.55 6.42
CA LEU A 25 -3.54 1.35 5.04
C LEU A 25 -3.34 -0.13 4.78
N TYR A 26 -3.95 -0.64 3.71
CA TYR A 26 -3.91 -2.05 3.37
C TYR A 26 -3.56 -2.24 1.89
N PHE A 27 -2.66 -3.20 1.64
CA PHE A 27 -2.21 -3.54 0.30
C PHE A 27 -2.51 -5.00 0.00
N ILE A 28 -2.93 -5.25 -1.23
CA ILE A 28 -3.05 -6.59 -1.80
C ILE A 28 -2.33 -6.58 -3.14
N PHE A 29 -1.39 -7.49 -3.37
CA PHE A 29 -0.74 -7.63 -4.67
C PHE A 29 -0.36 -9.07 -4.97
N ASP A 30 -0.25 -9.36 -6.27
CA ASP A 30 0.27 -10.64 -6.75
C ASP A 30 1.80 -10.66 -6.65
N PRO A 31 2.41 -11.60 -5.90
CA PRO A 31 3.85 -11.69 -5.77
C PRO A 31 4.53 -12.40 -6.94
N LEU A 32 3.83 -12.71 -8.04
CA LEU A 32 4.36 -13.41 -9.21
C LEU A 32 5.00 -14.77 -8.85
N ARG A 33 4.29 -15.55 -8.02
CA ARG A 33 4.76 -16.83 -7.44
C ARG A 33 5.95 -16.72 -6.48
N ARG A 34 6.40 -15.51 -6.14
CA ARG A 34 7.51 -15.26 -5.19
C ARG A 34 7.01 -14.91 -3.79
N GLY A 35 5.89 -15.50 -3.38
CA GLY A 35 5.20 -15.15 -2.13
C GLY A 35 6.10 -15.27 -0.90
N ASP A 36 6.74 -16.42 -0.72
CA ASP A 36 7.62 -16.67 0.43
C ASP A 36 8.82 -15.72 0.45
N GLU A 37 9.37 -15.39 -0.73
CA GLU A 37 10.45 -14.42 -0.87
C GLU A 37 10.00 -13.02 -0.44
N VAL A 38 8.84 -12.55 -0.92
CA VAL A 38 8.25 -11.27 -0.49
C VAL A 38 8.04 -11.22 1.02
N LEU A 39 7.57 -12.33 1.61
CA LEU A 39 7.36 -12.39 3.07
C LEU A 39 8.68 -12.34 3.86
N SER A 40 9.80 -12.75 3.26
CA SER A 40 11.14 -12.64 3.86
C SER A 40 11.77 -11.25 3.76
N MET A 41 11.21 -10.35 2.95
CA MET A 41 11.72 -9.00 2.75
C MET A 41 11.47 -8.12 3.98
N GLY A 42 12.55 -7.55 4.54
CA GLY A 42 12.49 -6.75 5.78
C GLY A 42 12.11 -5.29 5.57
N SER A 43 12.43 -4.73 4.40
CA SER A 43 12.18 -3.33 4.07
C SER A 43 10.90 -3.18 3.24
N GLN A 44 10.07 -2.22 3.64
CA GLN A 44 8.90 -1.81 2.87
C GLN A 44 8.80 -0.31 2.80
N SER A 45 8.45 0.18 1.62
CA SER A 45 8.27 1.61 1.35
C SER A 45 6.96 1.89 0.64
N LEU A 46 6.22 2.88 1.12
CA LEU A 46 5.13 3.47 0.36
C LEU A 46 5.74 4.31 -0.77
N LEU A 47 5.31 4.08 -2.01
CA LEU A 47 5.74 4.89 -3.14
C LEU A 47 4.71 6.00 -3.38
N ILE A 48 5.05 7.26 -3.09
CA ILE A 48 4.18 8.42 -3.34
C ILE A 48 4.76 9.24 -4.47
N ASN A 49 4.05 9.35 -5.59
CA ASN A 49 4.58 10.03 -6.80
C ASN A 49 5.95 9.46 -7.25
N GLY A 50 6.23 8.19 -6.94
CA GLY A 50 7.51 7.53 -7.19
C GLY A 50 8.60 7.76 -6.13
N GLU A 51 8.36 8.60 -5.12
CA GLU A 51 9.27 8.78 -3.97
C GLU A 51 9.05 7.65 -2.94
N PRO A 52 10.09 6.88 -2.59
CA PRO A 52 9.98 5.85 -1.56
C PRO A 52 9.99 6.46 -0.16
N ILE A 53 8.98 6.12 0.63
CA ILE A 53 8.85 6.50 2.04
C ILE A 53 8.85 5.22 2.86
N PRO A 54 9.86 4.97 3.71
CA PRO A 54 9.93 3.77 4.53
C PRO A 54 8.71 3.66 5.48
N ILE A 55 8.10 2.47 5.52
CA ILE A 55 6.93 2.17 6.37
C ILE A 55 7.05 0.84 7.12
N TRP A 56 8.20 0.17 7.08
CA TRP A 56 8.42 -1.14 7.70
C TRP A 56 8.10 -1.13 9.22
N ASN A 57 8.34 -0.01 9.91
CA ASN A 57 8.06 0.20 11.33
C ASN A 57 6.57 0.50 11.64
N LEU A 58 5.74 0.64 10.61
CA LEU A 58 4.31 0.95 10.75
C LEU A 58 3.42 -0.28 10.59
N LYS A 59 3.98 -1.47 10.32
CA LYS A 59 3.22 -2.72 10.22
C LYS A 59 2.32 -2.93 11.45
N THR A 60 1.05 -3.28 11.22
CA THR A 60 0.13 -3.69 12.30
C THR A 60 0.27 -5.18 12.63
N GLY A 61 0.91 -5.95 11.75
CA GLY A 61 1.21 -7.37 11.88
C GLY A 61 2.10 -7.85 10.73
N PRO A 62 2.45 -9.14 10.68
CA PRO A 62 3.20 -9.70 9.56
C PRO A 62 2.36 -9.62 8.28
N ALA A 63 3.02 -9.37 7.14
CA ALA A 63 2.40 -9.60 5.84
C ALA A 63 2.05 -11.09 5.70
N ARG A 64 0.99 -11.42 4.95
CA ARG A 64 0.50 -12.79 4.80
C ARG A 64 0.19 -13.12 3.36
N LEU A 65 0.40 -14.38 2.99
CA LEU A 65 -0.19 -14.93 1.77
C LEU A 65 -1.63 -15.37 2.06
N HIS A 66 -2.56 -14.87 1.27
CA HIS A 66 -3.95 -15.30 1.29
C HIS A 66 -4.44 -15.42 -0.16
N ASN A 67 -4.87 -16.63 -0.54
CA ASN A 67 -5.23 -16.97 -1.93
C ASN A 67 -4.14 -16.57 -2.95
N ALA A 68 -2.88 -16.90 -2.64
CA ALA A 68 -1.69 -16.57 -3.43
C ALA A 68 -1.36 -15.07 -3.56
N TRP A 69 -2.08 -14.17 -2.88
CA TRP A 69 -1.77 -12.74 -2.86
C TRP A 69 -1.13 -12.32 -1.55
N VAL A 70 -0.18 -11.39 -1.62
CA VAL A 70 0.42 -10.78 -0.45
C VAL A 70 -0.52 -9.71 0.09
N ASN A 71 -0.82 -9.82 1.37
CA ASN A 71 -1.68 -8.93 2.12
C ASN A 71 -0.86 -8.28 3.23
N ALA A 72 -0.86 -6.95 3.29
CA ALA A 72 -0.10 -6.22 4.29
C ALA A 72 -0.88 -5.02 4.80
N GLU A 73 -0.88 -4.82 6.12
CA GLU A 73 -1.55 -3.72 6.78
C GLU A 73 -0.53 -2.87 7.55
N TYR A 74 -0.71 -1.55 7.43
CA TYR A 74 0.12 -0.53 8.06
C TYR A 74 -0.74 0.47 8.80
N ARG A 75 -0.24 0.93 9.94
CA ARG A 75 -0.75 2.10 10.63
C ARG A 75 -0.57 3.31 9.72
N LEU A 76 -1.62 4.10 9.59
CA LEU A 76 -1.56 5.34 8.85
C LEU A 76 -1.30 6.51 9.81
N THR A 77 -0.14 7.15 9.71
CA THR A 77 0.17 8.35 10.49
C THR A 77 -0.47 9.59 9.85
N PRO A 78 -0.66 10.68 10.61
CA PRO A 78 -1.15 11.95 10.06
C PRO A 78 -0.30 12.44 8.88
N GLU A 79 1.02 12.32 8.97
CA GLU A 79 1.96 12.75 7.93
C GLU A 79 1.80 11.94 6.65
N LEU A 80 1.71 10.61 6.76
CA LEU A 80 1.46 9.74 5.62
C LEU A 80 0.10 10.01 4.99
N LEU A 81 -0.93 10.26 5.79
CA LEU A 81 -2.25 10.59 5.28
C LEU A 81 -2.23 11.89 4.46
N GLN A 82 -1.54 12.93 4.95
CA GLN A 82 -1.39 14.17 4.20
C GLN A 82 -0.64 13.96 2.88
N ARG A 83 0.43 13.16 2.89
CA ARG A 83 1.15 12.80 1.65
C ARG A 83 0.26 12.04 0.67
N ILE A 84 -0.55 11.08 1.12
CA ILE A 84 -1.50 10.33 0.28
C ILE A 84 -2.58 11.25 -0.31
N ARG A 85 -3.11 12.21 0.47
CA ARG A 85 -4.11 13.18 -0.03
C ARG A 85 -3.57 14.03 -1.18
N ALA A 86 -2.30 14.43 -1.09
CA ALA A 86 -1.60 15.19 -2.11
C ALA A 86 -1.05 14.32 -3.27
N ALA A 87 -1.02 13.00 -3.12
CA ALA A 87 -0.41 12.08 -4.08
C ALA A 87 -1.21 12.02 -5.39
N LYS A 88 -0.53 12.09 -6.54
CA LYS A 88 -1.08 11.75 -7.85
C LYS A 88 -1.03 10.25 -8.08
N THR A 89 0.01 9.59 -7.59
CA THR A 89 0.16 8.14 -7.67
C THR A 89 0.60 7.54 -6.35
N VAL A 90 0.22 6.28 -6.14
CA VAL A 90 0.58 5.46 -4.97
C VAL A 90 1.12 4.10 -5.38
N GLY A 91 1.91 3.50 -4.50
CA GLY A 91 2.50 2.18 -4.68
C GLY A 91 3.04 1.62 -3.38
N ILE A 92 3.54 0.39 -3.43
CA ILE A 92 4.18 -0.30 -2.31
C ILE A 92 5.37 -1.08 -2.82
N ALA A 93 6.47 -0.98 -2.08
CA ALA A 93 7.71 -1.71 -2.28
C ALA A 93 7.93 -2.71 -1.17
N PHE A 94 8.34 -3.91 -1.53
CA PHE A 94 9.01 -4.87 -0.67
C PHE A 94 10.43 -5.08 -1.20
N GLN A 95 11.40 -4.98 -0.29
CA GLN A 95 12.84 -5.06 -0.54
C GLN A 95 13.52 -5.79 0.62
N PHE A 96 14.65 -6.47 0.35
CA PHE A 96 15.41 -7.12 1.42
C PHE A 96 15.96 -6.11 2.45
N TYR A 97 16.44 -4.97 1.96
CA TYR A 97 16.96 -3.86 2.76
C TYR A 97 16.71 -2.54 2.03
N ASP A 98 16.78 -1.43 2.77
CA ASP A 98 16.55 -0.09 2.22
C ASP A 98 17.52 0.21 1.07
N GLY A 99 16.99 0.60 -0.09
CA GLY A 99 17.79 0.90 -1.29
C GLY A 99 18.19 -0.29 -2.15
N ALA A 100 17.73 -1.52 -1.84
CA ALA A 100 18.01 -2.69 -2.69
C ALA A 100 17.39 -2.55 -4.11
N PRO A 101 18.06 -3.04 -5.16
CA PRO A 101 17.59 -2.90 -6.55
C PRO A 101 16.37 -3.77 -6.89
N LEU A 102 16.11 -4.82 -6.12
CA LEU A 102 14.97 -5.71 -6.31
C LEU A 102 13.76 -5.19 -5.56
N PHE A 103 12.67 -4.94 -6.30
CA PHE A 103 11.38 -4.48 -5.81
C PHE A 103 10.29 -5.49 -6.16
N LEU A 104 9.47 -5.88 -5.18
CA LEU A 104 8.22 -6.61 -5.39
C LEU A 104 7.05 -5.80 -4.82
N GLY A 105 5.95 -5.71 -5.59
CA GLY A 105 4.82 -4.84 -5.28
C GLY A 105 4.32 -4.12 -6.53
N PHE A 106 3.86 -2.88 -6.37
CA PHE A 106 3.43 -2.06 -7.50
C PHE A 106 3.79 -0.59 -7.32
N ASP A 107 4.07 0.08 -8.43
CA ASP A 107 4.31 1.52 -8.49
C ASP A 107 3.29 2.18 -9.43
N ARG A 108 3.10 3.49 -9.22
CA ARG A 108 2.34 4.40 -10.08
C ARG A 108 0.89 3.99 -10.31
N MET A 109 0.19 3.51 -9.27
CA MET A 109 -1.26 3.43 -9.32
C MET A 109 -1.81 4.85 -9.23
N GLU A 110 -2.47 5.33 -10.29
CA GLU A 110 -3.03 6.66 -10.32
C GLU A 110 -4.21 6.82 -9.37
N ILE A 111 -4.24 7.95 -8.65
CA ILE A 111 -5.41 8.37 -7.90
C ILE A 111 -6.26 9.24 -8.82
N SER A 112 -7.33 8.67 -9.36
CA SER A 112 -8.30 9.40 -10.18
C SER A 112 -8.99 10.51 -9.38
N ALA A 113 -9.64 11.46 -10.08
CA ALA A 113 -10.42 12.50 -9.43
C ALA A 113 -11.54 11.94 -8.53
N GLU A 114 -12.19 10.84 -8.96
CA GLU A 114 -13.16 10.12 -8.16
C GLU A 114 -12.52 9.43 -6.95
N GLY A 115 -11.35 8.80 -7.13
CA GLY A 115 -10.57 8.22 -6.05
C GLY A 115 -10.21 9.24 -4.97
N ARG A 116 -9.84 10.46 -5.38
CA ARG A 116 -9.58 11.58 -4.45
C ARG A 116 -10.83 12.02 -3.71
N LYS A 117 -11.98 12.14 -4.38
CA LYS A 117 -13.27 12.43 -3.69
C LYS A 117 -13.61 11.36 -2.66
N LYS A 118 -13.43 10.06 -2.99
CA LYS A 118 -13.66 8.94 -2.06
C LYS A 118 -12.70 8.94 -0.88
N LEU A 119 -11.43 9.31 -1.10
CA LEU A 119 -10.43 9.49 -0.05
C LEU A 119 -10.88 10.55 0.96
N GLU A 120 -11.23 11.73 0.48
CA GLU A 120 -11.68 12.86 1.32
C GLU A 120 -12.93 12.49 2.13
N GLY A 121 -13.92 11.86 1.48
CA GLY A 121 -15.12 11.38 2.17
C GLY A 121 -14.80 10.37 3.28
N LEU A 122 -13.95 9.38 2.99
CA LEU A 122 -13.55 8.38 4.00
C LEU A 122 -12.85 9.02 5.20
N VAL A 123 -11.91 9.94 4.95
CA VAL A 123 -11.18 10.64 6.02
C VAL A 123 -12.13 11.49 6.86
N ALA A 124 -13.10 12.16 6.23
CA ALA A 124 -14.09 12.97 6.94
C ALA A 124 -15.00 12.12 7.84
N THR A 125 -15.40 10.93 7.40
CA THR A 125 -16.30 10.02 8.13
C THR A 125 -15.59 9.18 9.19
N CYS A 126 -14.30 8.88 9.03
CA CYS A 126 -13.54 8.06 9.97
C CYS A 126 -13.11 8.86 11.21
N ARG A 127 -14.04 9.08 12.15
CA ARG A 127 -13.85 9.83 13.41
C ARG A 127 -14.37 9.08 14.62
#